data_AF-A0A3D2P3L9-F1
#
_entry.id   AF-A0A3D2P3L9-F1
#
_cell.length_a   1.000
_cell.length_b   1.000
_cell.length_c   1.000
_cell.angle_alpha   90.00
_cell.angle_beta   90.00
_cell.angle_gamma   90.00
#
_symmetry.space_group_name_H-M   'P 1'
#
loop_
_entity.id
_entity.type
_entity.pdbx_description
1 polymer ?
#
loop_
_entity_poly.entity_id
_entity_poly.type
_entity_poly.pdbx_seq_one_letter_code
_entity_poly.pdbx_strand_id
1 'polypeptide(L)'
;MDLLGIIVPFLVVLTIVVFVHELGHYLVGRWCGIGAEAFSIGFGPELFGFNDRNGTRWRVAALPLGGYVKFIGDRDPASVRPGMEDVAGSFQSASLAARAATVAAGPFANFILSILIFAVMAFAYGEVNLPPRVDGVQENSPAERAGFLVGDIITHVDGGDVETFADVSQRIMGAGA
;
A
#
# COMPACT_ATOMS: atom_id res chain seq x y z
N MET A 1 -11.43 -9.26 18.30
CA MET A 1 -11.59 -9.44 16.84
C MET A 1 -11.50 -10.91 16.54
N ASP A 2 -12.49 -11.48 15.88
CA ASP A 2 -12.47 -12.88 15.45
C ASP A 2 -11.63 -13.03 14.17
N LEU A 3 -11.26 -14.27 13.84
CA LEU A 3 -10.35 -14.57 12.73
C LEU A 3 -10.91 -14.08 11.39
N LEU A 4 -12.23 -14.16 11.18
CA LEU A 4 -12.90 -13.66 9.98
C LEU A 4 -12.75 -12.14 9.83
N GLY A 5 -12.89 -11.39 10.93
CA GLY A 5 -12.68 -9.94 10.95
C GLY A 5 -11.25 -9.49 10.66
N ILE A 6 -10.27 -10.40 10.69
CA ILE A 6 -8.88 -10.13 10.29
C ILE A 6 -8.64 -10.56 8.85
N ILE A 7 -9.00 -11.80 8.50
CA ILE A 7 -8.67 -12.41 7.22
C ILE A 7 -9.37 -11.70 6.07
N VAL A 8 -10.68 -11.41 6.19
CA VAL A 8 -11.44 -10.85 5.07
C VAL A 8 -10.93 -9.46 4.69
N PRO A 9 -10.79 -8.49 5.62
CA PRO A 9 -10.22 -7.18 5.27
C PRO A 9 -8.78 -7.28 4.76
N PHE A 10 -7.97 -8.15 5.35
CA PHE A 10 -6.60 -8.39 4.89
C PHE A 10 -6.56 -8.82 3.42
N LEU A 11 -7.36 -9.82 3.04
CA LEU A 11 -7.42 -10.31 1.65
C LEU A 11 -7.93 -9.25 0.68
N VAL A 12 -8.90 -8.43 1.09
CA VAL A 12 -9.40 -7.31 0.27
C VAL A 12 -8.29 -6.29 0.01
N VAL A 13 -7.61 -5.83 1.07
CA VAL A 13 -6.51 -4.86 0.95
C VAL A 13 -5.37 -5.45 0.13
N LEU A 14 -4.98 -6.70 0.39
CA LEU A 14 -3.93 -7.38 -0.36
C LEU A 14 -4.26 -7.46 -1.85
N THR A 15 -5.51 -7.82 -2.19
CA THR A 15 -5.96 -7.91 -3.59
C THR A 15 -5.85 -6.56 -4.29
N ILE A 16 -6.25 -5.47 -3.64
CA ILE A 16 -6.17 -4.12 -4.21
C ILE A 16 -4.71 -3.71 -4.44
N VAL A 17 -3.86 -3.87 -3.42
CA VAL A 17 -2.45 -3.48 -3.48
C VAL A 17 -1.71 -4.25 -4.57
N VAL A 18 -1.91 -5.56 -4.63
CA VAL A 18 -1.32 -6.40 -5.67
C VAL A 18 -1.86 -6.03 -7.04
N PHE A 19 -3.19 -5.85 -7.19
CA PHE A 19 -3.77 -5.48 -8.48
C PHE A 19 -3.16 -4.19 -9.03
N VAL A 20 -3.04 -3.14 -8.19
CA VAL A 20 -2.45 -1.87 -8.61
C VAL A 20 -0.95 -2.00 -8.91
N HIS A 21 -0.23 -2.82 -8.15
CA HIS A 21 1.17 -3.15 -8.42
C HIS A 21 1.34 -3.79 -9.80
N GLU A 22 0.60 -4.86 -10.07
CA GLU A 22 0.64 -5.55 -11.36
C GLU A 22 0.18 -4.64 -12.50
N LEU A 23 -0.82 -3.80 -12.26
CA LEU A 23 -1.29 -2.81 -13.23
C LEU A 23 -0.20 -1.81 -13.59
N GLY A 24 0.63 -1.39 -12.62
CA GLY A 24 1.79 -0.54 -12.86
C GLY A 24 2.78 -1.18 -13.83
N HIS A 25 3.18 -2.42 -13.56
CA HIS A 25 4.03 -3.19 -14.48
C HIS A 25 3.41 -3.28 -15.87
N TYR A 26 2.15 -3.71 -15.96
CA TYR A 26 1.44 -3.90 -17.22
C TYR A 26 1.39 -2.61 -18.05
N LEU A 27 0.93 -1.50 -17.46
CA LEU A 27 0.74 -0.24 -18.18
C LEU A 27 2.07 0.29 -18.75
N VAL A 28 3.12 0.31 -17.92
CA VAL A 28 4.43 0.81 -18.36
C VAL A 28 5.06 -0.14 -19.37
N GLY A 29 4.96 -1.45 -19.18
CA GLY A 29 5.42 -2.43 -20.15
C GLY A 29 4.76 -2.23 -21.52
N ARG A 30 3.43 -2.06 -21.54
CA ARG A 30 2.66 -1.79 -22.76
C ARG A 30 3.07 -0.46 -23.42
N TRP A 31 3.27 0.61 -22.64
CA TRP A 31 3.74 1.90 -23.17
C TRP A 31 5.16 1.83 -23.74
N CYS A 32 6.00 0.95 -23.19
CA CYS A 32 7.33 0.66 -23.74
C CYS A 32 7.31 -0.31 -24.94
N GLY A 33 6.13 -0.71 -25.43
CA GLY A 33 5.99 -1.62 -26.56
C GLY A 33 6.17 -3.10 -26.22
N ILE A 34 6.18 -3.45 -24.92
CA ILE A 34 6.29 -4.83 -24.45
C ILE A 34 4.90 -5.46 -24.44
N GLY A 35 4.75 -6.60 -25.12
CA GLY A 35 3.52 -7.39 -25.10
C GLY A 35 3.32 -8.12 -23.78
N ALA A 36 2.06 -8.33 -23.39
CA ALA A 36 1.70 -9.14 -22.22
C ALA A 36 0.75 -10.28 -22.64
N GLU A 37 1.13 -11.51 -22.31
CA GLU A 37 0.32 -12.70 -22.56
C GLU A 37 -0.81 -12.85 -21.55
N ALA A 38 -0.54 -12.53 -20.28
CA ALA A 38 -1.51 -12.69 -19.21
C ALA A 38 -1.36 -11.62 -18.13
N PHE A 39 -2.50 -11.22 -17.57
CA PHE A 39 -2.62 -10.44 -16.35
C PHE A 39 -3.45 -11.25 -15.36
N SER A 40 -2.85 -11.70 -14.26
CA SER A 40 -3.49 -12.58 -13.28
C SER A 40 -3.64 -11.89 -11.94
N ILE A 41 -4.89 -11.79 -11.46
CA ILE A 41 -5.19 -11.47 -10.07
C ILE A 41 -5.30 -12.80 -9.33
N GLY A 42 -4.38 -13.09 -8.43
CA GLY A 42 -4.27 -14.37 -7.76
C GLY A 42 -3.43 -15.42 -8.51
N PHE A 43 -3.26 -16.55 -7.84
CA PHE A 43 -2.55 -17.74 -8.34
C PHE A 43 -3.46 -18.97 -8.43
N GLY A 44 -2.95 -20.01 -9.10
CA GLY A 44 -3.62 -21.31 -9.21
C GLY A 44 -4.63 -21.37 -10.36
N PRO A 45 -5.67 -22.23 -10.26
CA PRO A 45 -6.64 -22.41 -11.32
C PRO A 45 -7.42 -21.11 -11.57
N GLU A 46 -7.61 -20.79 -12.85
CA GLU A 46 -8.43 -19.66 -13.27
C GLU A 46 -9.90 -19.93 -12.91
N LEU A 47 -10.50 -18.98 -12.19
CA LEU A 47 -11.94 -18.99 -11.91
C LEU A 47 -12.72 -18.42 -13.08
N PHE A 48 -12.28 -17.25 -13.58
CA PHE A 48 -12.84 -16.59 -14.75
C PHE A 48 -11.83 -15.63 -15.37
N GLY A 49 -12.04 -15.28 -16.63
CA GLY A 49 -11.17 -14.38 -17.36
C GLY A 49 -11.67 -14.09 -18.77
N PHE A 50 -11.05 -13.09 -19.40
CA PHE A 50 -11.34 -12.68 -20.77
C PHE A 50 -10.04 -12.25 -21.49
N ASN A 51 -10.06 -12.23 -22.81
CA ASN A 51 -8.96 -11.66 -23.60
C ASN A 51 -9.30 -10.22 -23.98
N ASP A 52 -8.38 -9.29 -23.78
CA ASP A 52 -8.55 -7.92 -24.23
C ASP A 52 -8.24 -7.76 -25.73
N ARG A 53 -8.39 -6.53 -26.24
CA ARG A 53 -8.09 -6.19 -27.64
C ARG A 53 -6.61 -6.31 -28.00
N ASN A 54 -5.73 -6.32 -27.01
CA ASN A 54 -4.29 -6.45 -27.17
C ASN A 54 -3.84 -7.91 -27.13
N GLY A 55 -4.76 -8.87 -26.94
CA GLY A 55 -4.46 -10.28 -26.81
C GLY A 55 -4.00 -10.70 -25.42
N THR A 56 -4.05 -9.82 -24.41
CA THR A 56 -3.72 -10.16 -23.02
C THR A 56 -4.88 -10.92 -22.38
N ARG A 57 -4.58 -12.08 -21.79
CA ARG A 57 -5.55 -12.84 -20.97
C ARG A 57 -5.65 -12.23 -19.57
N TRP A 58 -6.72 -11.49 -19.32
CA TRP A 58 -7.10 -11.00 -18.00
C TRP A 58 -7.82 -12.10 -17.25
N ARG A 59 -7.33 -12.48 -16.07
CA ARG A 59 -7.91 -13.58 -15.31
C ARG A 59 -7.88 -13.35 -13.82
N VAL A 60 -8.85 -13.94 -13.13
CA VAL A 60 -8.93 -14.03 -11.69
C VAL A 60 -8.78 -15.49 -11.30
N ALA A 61 -7.82 -15.78 -10.43
CA ALA A 61 -7.49 -17.13 -10.00
C ALA A 61 -7.89 -17.38 -8.54
N ALA A 62 -7.97 -18.65 -8.16
CA ALA A 62 -8.57 -19.07 -6.89
C ALA A 62 -7.84 -18.58 -5.62
N LEU A 63 -6.52 -18.36 -5.70
CA LEU A 63 -5.72 -17.96 -4.53
C LEU A 63 -5.39 -16.47 -4.57
N PRO A 64 -6.00 -15.61 -3.73
CA PRO A 64 -5.82 -14.15 -3.75
C PRO A 64 -4.54 -13.68 -3.02
N LEU A 65 -3.49 -14.51 -2.99
CA LEU A 65 -2.24 -14.25 -2.25
C LEU A 65 -1.17 -13.51 -3.07
N GLY A 66 -1.54 -12.98 -4.23
CA GLY A 66 -0.65 -12.26 -5.12
C GLY A 66 -1.22 -12.16 -6.52
N GLY A 67 -0.37 -11.95 -7.50
CA GLY A 67 -0.74 -11.72 -8.90
C GLY A 67 0.52 -11.69 -9.74
N TYR A 68 0.36 -11.62 -11.06
CA TYR A 68 1.48 -11.46 -11.97
C TYR A 68 1.06 -10.92 -13.33
N VAL A 69 1.97 -10.21 -13.97
CA VAL A 69 1.94 -9.92 -15.41
C VAL A 69 2.95 -10.80 -16.13
N LYS A 70 2.50 -11.61 -17.08
CA LYS A 70 3.39 -12.41 -17.92
C LYS A 70 3.65 -11.66 -19.22
N PHE A 71 4.84 -11.07 -19.34
CA PHE A 71 5.25 -10.41 -20.57
C PHE A 71 5.67 -11.42 -21.64
N ILE A 72 5.51 -11.05 -22.92
CA ILE A 72 5.96 -11.88 -24.05
C ILE A 72 7.46 -12.07 -23.95
N GLY A 73 7.92 -13.32 -24.06
CA GLY A 73 9.34 -13.66 -23.93
C GLY A 73 9.90 -13.52 -22.51
N ASP A 74 9.05 -13.27 -21.52
CA ASP A 74 9.41 -13.42 -20.11
C ASP A 74 9.54 -14.92 -19.81
N ARG A 75 10.78 -15.37 -19.64
CA ARG A 75 11.10 -16.80 -19.60
C ARG A 75 10.69 -17.35 -18.25
N ASP A 76 9.79 -18.32 -18.26
CA ASP A 76 9.70 -19.26 -17.15
C ASP A 76 11.03 -20.03 -17.08
N PRO A 77 11.77 -20.03 -15.95
CA PRO A 77 13.05 -20.75 -15.84
C PRO A 77 12.92 -22.24 -16.14
N ALA A 78 11.70 -22.80 -16.13
CA ALA A 78 11.42 -24.19 -16.48
C ALA A 78 11.25 -24.45 -17.99
N SER A 79 11.13 -23.43 -18.85
CA SER A 79 10.79 -23.61 -20.27
C SER A 79 11.79 -22.94 -21.23
N VAL A 80 13.08 -23.11 -20.99
CA VAL A 80 14.12 -22.71 -21.95
C VAL A 80 14.13 -23.69 -23.13
N ARG A 81 13.55 -23.28 -24.26
CA ARG A 81 13.79 -23.93 -25.56
C ARG A 81 14.83 -23.12 -26.35
N PRO A 82 15.94 -23.71 -26.80
CA PRO A 82 16.88 -23.03 -27.68
C PRO A 82 16.18 -22.67 -29.00
N GLY A 83 16.31 -21.43 -29.46
CA GLY A 83 15.83 -21.00 -30.80
C GLY A 83 14.56 -20.17 -30.86
N MET A 84 13.98 -19.71 -29.74
CA MET A 84 13.05 -18.58 -29.79
C MET A 84 13.86 -17.29 -29.97
N GLU A 85 13.88 -16.79 -31.20
CA GLU A 85 14.38 -15.46 -31.55
C GLU A 85 13.73 -14.40 -30.66
N ASP A 86 14.45 -13.29 -30.42
CA ASP A 86 13.92 -12.09 -29.77
C ASP A 86 12.74 -11.56 -30.57
N VAL A 87 11.54 -12.07 -30.28
CA VAL A 87 10.30 -11.66 -30.95
C VAL A 87 10.15 -10.17 -30.69
N ALA A 88 9.88 -9.40 -31.74
CA ALA A 88 9.65 -7.96 -31.63
C ALA A 88 8.53 -7.69 -30.61
N GLY A 89 8.80 -6.82 -29.63
CA GLY A 89 7.87 -6.54 -28.53
C GLY A 89 7.94 -7.53 -27.36
N SER A 90 8.92 -8.44 -27.34
CA SER A 90 9.22 -9.24 -26.16
C SER A 90 9.97 -8.43 -25.11
N PHE A 91 9.83 -8.81 -23.84
CA PHE A 91 10.52 -8.15 -22.72
C PHE A 91 12.04 -8.14 -22.91
N GLN A 92 12.62 -9.23 -23.41
CA GLN A 92 14.08 -9.34 -23.62
C GLN A 92 14.60 -8.49 -24.78
N SER A 93 13.78 -8.29 -25.82
CA SER A 93 14.10 -7.41 -26.95
C SER A 93 14.04 -5.91 -26.60
N ALA A 94 13.43 -5.55 -25.47
CA ALA A 94 13.27 -4.16 -25.06
C ALA A 94 14.58 -3.56 -24.53
N SER A 95 14.72 -2.23 -24.67
CA SER A 95 15.87 -1.51 -24.15
C SER A 95 16.03 -1.72 -22.62
N LEU A 96 17.26 -1.59 -22.11
CA LEU A 96 17.49 -1.72 -20.66
C LEU A 96 16.65 -0.72 -19.86
N ALA A 97 16.49 0.50 -20.36
CA ALA A 97 15.65 1.52 -19.74
C ALA A 97 14.17 1.11 -19.72
N ALA A 98 13.65 0.56 -20.81
CA ALA A 98 12.26 0.08 -20.88
C ALA A 98 11.99 -1.05 -19.89
N ARG A 99 12.90 -2.03 -19.80
CA ARG A 99 12.81 -3.13 -18.84
C ARG A 99 12.88 -2.63 -17.40
N ALA A 100 13.85 -1.77 -17.11
CA ALA A 100 14.00 -1.18 -15.78
C ALA A 100 12.77 -0.36 -15.37
N ALA A 101 12.24 0.48 -16.27
CA ALA A 101 11.03 1.24 -16.03
C ALA A 101 9.82 0.33 -15.78
N THR A 102 9.67 -0.74 -16.57
CA THR A 102 8.58 -1.72 -16.41
C THR A 102 8.64 -2.39 -15.05
N VAL A 103 9.81 -2.84 -14.60
CA VAL A 103 9.98 -3.47 -13.27
C VAL A 103 9.84 -2.46 -12.13
N ALA A 104 10.26 -1.21 -12.30
CA ALA A 104 10.09 -0.19 -11.27
C ALA A 104 8.62 0.31 -11.16
N ALA A 105 7.82 0.14 -12.21
CA ALA A 105 6.48 0.69 -12.30
C ALA A 105 5.50 0.14 -11.26
N GLY A 106 5.58 -1.16 -10.93
CA GLY A 106 4.72 -1.77 -9.93
C GLY A 106 4.90 -1.16 -8.53
N PRO A 107 6.13 -1.14 -7.97
CA PRO A 107 6.40 -0.43 -6.72
C PRO A 107 5.97 1.03 -6.76
N PHE A 108 6.25 1.75 -7.85
CA PHE A 108 5.87 3.15 -7.99
C PHE A 108 4.35 3.36 -7.99
N ALA A 109 3.59 2.48 -8.64
CA ALA A 109 2.13 2.50 -8.61
C ALA A 109 1.58 2.35 -7.18
N ASN A 110 2.22 1.53 -6.34
CA ASN A 110 1.84 1.40 -4.93
C ASN A 110 2.17 2.63 -4.09
N PHE A 111 3.27 3.33 -4.39
CA PHE A 111 3.55 4.63 -3.76
C PHE A 111 2.47 5.65 -4.11
N ILE A 112 2.08 5.74 -5.38
CA ILE A 112 0.96 6.60 -5.81
C ILE A 112 -0.33 6.19 -5.11
N LEU A 113 -0.66 4.89 -5.07
CA LEU A 113 -1.85 4.39 -4.38
C LEU A 113 -1.85 4.80 -2.91
N SER A 114 -0.72 4.66 -2.22
CA SER A 114 -0.57 5.03 -0.81
C SER A 114 -0.80 6.52 -0.61
N ILE A 115 -0.18 7.37 -1.45
CA ILE A 115 -0.38 8.82 -1.41
C ILE A 115 -1.86 9.17 -1.61
N LEU A 116 -2.53 8.55 -2.59
CA LEU A 116 -3.95 8.80 -2.85
C LEU A 116 -4.83 8.35 -1.68
N ILE A 117 -4.59 7.16 -1.10
CA ILE A 117 -5.34 6.67 0.05
C ILE A 117 -5.16 7.62 1.24
N PHE A 118 -3.93 7.99 1.59
CA PHE A 118 -3.68 8.89 2.71
C PHE A 118 -4.20 10.31 2.46
N ALA A 119 -4.11 10.81 1.23
CA ALA A 119 -4.69 12.09 0.87
C ALA A 119 -6.22 12.06 1.03
N VAL A 120 -6.90 11.05 0.49
CA VAL A 120 -8.36 10.89 0.65
C VAL A 120 -8.73 10.76 2.12
N MET A 121 -7.97 10.00 2.91
CA MET A 121 -8.22 9.90 4.35
C MET A 121 -8.05 11.24 5.07
N ALA A 122 -6.98 11.98 4.79
CA ALA A 122 -6.74 13.30 5.37
C ALA A 122 -7.84 14.29 5.00
N PHE A 123 -8.30 14.29 3.74
CA PHE A 123 -9.40 15.16 3.30
C PHE A 123 -10.76 14.75 3.87
N ALA A 124 -11.02 13.44 4.01
CA ALA A 124 -12.32 12.94 4.46
C ALA A 124 -12.49 12.97 5.99
N TYR A 125 -11.42 12.68 6.74
CA TYR A 125 -11.45 12.56 8.20
C TYR A 125 -10.75 13.70 8.93
N GLY A 126 -10.06 14.60 8.21
CA GLY A 126 -9.29 15.69 8.80
C GLY A 126 -8.03 15.20 9.53
N GLU A 127 -7.48 16.07 10.37
CA GLU A 127 -6.41 15.70 11.29
C GLU A 127 -6.99 14.93 12.48
N VAL A 128 -6.39 13.78 12.79
CA VAL A 128 -6.72 13.02 14.02
C VAL A 128 -6.12 13.77 15.20
N ASN A 129 -6.84 14.77 15.70
CA ASN A 129 -6.48 15.45 16.93
C ASN A 129 -6.77 14.51 18.10
N LEU A 130 -5.71 14.00 18.72
CA LEU A 130 -5.79 13.30 20.00
C LEU A 130 -5.88 14.38 21.08
N PRO A 131 -7.07 14.64 21.66
CA PRO A 131 -7.20 15.66 22.68
C PRO A 131 -6.27 15.31 23.86
N PRO A 132 -5.73 16.31 24.58
CA PRO A 132 -4.87 16.12 25.75
C PRO A 132 -5.71 15.62 26.94
N ARG A 133 -6.27 14.42 26.79
CA ARG A 133 -7.13 13.74 27.74
C ARG A 133 -6.30 12.83 28.63
N VAL A 134 -6.55 12.89 29.92
CA VAL A 134 -5.95 11.99 30.91
C VAL A 134 -6.62 10.63 30.80
N ASP A 135 -5.91 9.64 30.27
CA ASP A 135 -6.42 8.27 30.13
C ASP A 135 -6.18 7.40 31.39
N GLY A 136 -5.21 7.80 32.22
CA GLY A 136 -4.85 7.12 33.45
C GLY A 136 -4.00 7.99 34.36
N VAL A 137 -4.13 7.78 35.68
CA VAL A 137 -3.30 8.43 36.69
C VAL A 137 -2.61 7.35 37.50
N GLN A 138 -1.28 7.41 37.58
CA GLN A 138 -0.50 6.44 38.36
C GLN A 138 -0.61 6.76 39.85
N GLU A 139 -0.78 5.72 40.67
CA GLU A 139 -0.79 5.83 42.14
C GLU A 139 0.53 6.43 42.66
N ASN A 140 0.45 7.29 43.68
CA ASN A 140 1.55 8.01 44.30
C ASN A 140 2.32 8.96 43.37
N SER A 141 1.76 9.30 42.20
CA SER A 141 2.39 10.21 41.24
C SER A 141 2.19 11.69 41.59
N PRO A 142 3.02 12.61 41.06
CA PRO A 142 2.76 14.04 41.13
C PRO A 142 1.39 14.43 40.56
N ALA A 143 0.93 13.75 39.50
CA ALA A 143 -0.37 13.98 38.88
C ALA A 143 -1.52 13.63 39.83
N GLU A 144 -1.44 12.52 40.56
CA GLU A 144 -2.43 12.16 41.59
C GLU A 144 -2.47 13.20 42.72
N ARG A 145 -1.31 13.60 43.24
CA ARG A 145 -1.24 14.65 44.28
C ARG A 145 -1.75 16.01 43.83
N ALA A 146 -1.61 16.31 42.54
CA ALA A 146 -2.14 17.51 41.90
C ALA A 146 -3.65 17.41 41.61
N GLY A 147 -4.28 16.25 41.85
CA GLY A 147 -5.72 16.06 41.72
C GLY A 147 -6.22 15.75 40.31
N PHE A 148 -5.34 15.29 39.41
CA PHE A 148 -5.75 14.85 38.07
C PHE A 148 -6.70 13.65 38.15
N LEU A 149 -7.73 13.64 37.31
CA LEU A 149 -8.70 12.56 37.19
C LEU A 149 -8.73 11.99 35.77
N VAL A 150 -9.07 10.70 35.66
CA VAL A 150 -9.29 10.07 34.36
C VAL A 150 -10.46 10.76 33.65
N GLY A 151 -10.20 11.21 32.42
CA GLY A 151 -11.15 11.95 31.60
C GLY A 151 -10.94 13.46 31.59
N ASP A 152 -10.09 14.01 32.46
CA ASP A 152 -9.72 15.43 32.44
C ASP A 152 -9.12 15.81 31.08
N ILE A 153 -9.43 17.03 30.61
CA ILE A 153 -8.87 17.61 29.39
C ILE A 153 -8.00 18.79 29.80
N ILE A 154 -6.70 18.69 29.51
CA ILE A 154 -5.76 19.78 29.76
C ILE A 154 -6.00 20.84 28.68
N THR A 155 -6.41 22.05 29.07
CA THR A 155 -6.67 23.13 28.10
C THR A 155 -5.53 24.13 28.02
N HIS A 156 -4.72 24.25 29.08
CA HIS A 156 -3.60 25.18 29.16
C HIS A 156 -2.43 24.55 29.94
N VAL A 157 -1.20 24.90 29.54
CA VAL A 157 0.03 24.60 30.29
C VAL A 157 0.85 25.90 30.39
N ASP A 158 1.19 26.31 31.61
CA ASP A 158 1.90 27.56 31.90
C ASP A 158 1.27 28.81 31.24
N GLY A 159 -0.06 28.84 31.18
CA GLY A 159 -0.83 29.94 30.60
C GLY A 159 -0.89 29.97 29.07
N GLY A 160 -0.30 28.99 28.38
CA GLY A 160 -0.46 28.83 26.93
C GLY A 160 -1.43 27.72 26.56
N ASP A 161 -2.20 27.95 25.50
CA ASP A 161 -3.17 27.00 24.98
C ASP A 161 -2.50 25.69 24.52
N VAL A 162 -3.21 24.58 24.75
CA VAL A 162 -2.86 23.25 24.24
C VAL A 162 -4.08 22.60 23.60
N GLU A 163 -3.90 22.04 22.41
CA GLU A 163 -4.98 21.35 21.67
C GLU A 163 -4.72 19.85 21.58
N THR A 164 -3.46 19.43 21.76
CA THR A 164 -3.02 18.04 21.68
C THR A 164 -2.13 17.67 22.87
N PHE A 165 -2.02 16.37 23.14
CA PHE A 165 -1.06 15.87 24.14
C PHE A 165 0.40 16.15 23.74
N ALA A 166 0.68 16.27 22.43
CA ALA A 166 1.99 16.66 21.94
C ALA A 166 2.35 18.08 22.39
N ASP A 167 1.40 19.02 22.39
CA ASP A 167 1.60 20.39 22.87
C ASP A 167 1.92 20.41 24.37
N VAL A 168 1.23 19.59 25.16
CA VAL A 168 1.49 19.43 26.59
C VAL A 168 2.93 18.95 26.80
N SER A 169 3.34 17.88 26.09
CA SER A 169 4.69 17.33 26.19
C SER A 169 5.76 18.34 25.75
N GLN A 170 5.54 19.04 24.64
CA GLN A 170 6.46 20.06 24.12
C GLN A 170 6.63 21.22 25.10
N ARG A 171 5.54 21.71 25.70
CA ARG A 171 5.60 22.82 26.67
C ARG A 171 6.33 22.40 27.95
N ILE A 172 6.03 21.21 28.50
CA ILE A 172 6.70 20.70 29.71
C ILE A 172 8.20 20.46 29.47
N MET A 173 8.58 19.89 28.32
CA MET A 173 9.99 19.64 27.99
C MET A 173 10.75 20.92 27.61
N GLY A 174 10.09 21.86 26.92
CA GLY A 174 10.66 23.14 26.53
C GLY A 174 10.82 24.14 27.68
N ALA A 175 9.96 24.05 28.71
CA ALA A 175 10.05 24.88 29.92
C ALA A 175 11.20 24.46 30.87
N GLY A 176 11.87 23.34 30.59
CA GLY A 176 13.04 22.87 31.34
C GLY A 176 14.39 23.41 30.89
N ALA A 177 14.43 24.37 29.95
CA ALA A 177 15.64 25.01 29.42
C ALA A 177 15.81 26.45 29.91
#